data_AF-A0A1H6JBE5-F1
#
_entry.id   AF-A0A1H6JBE5-F1
#
_cell.length_a   1.000
_cell.length_b   1.000
_cell.length_c   1.000
_cell.angle_alpha   90.00
_cell.angle_beta   90.00
_cell.angle_gamma   90.00
#
_symmetry.space_group_name_H-M   'P 1'
#
loop_
_entity.id
_entity.type
_entity.pdbx_description
1 polymer ?
#
loop_
_entity_poly.entity_id
_entity_poly.type
_entity_poly.pdbx_seq_one_letter_code
_entity_poly.pdbx_strand_id
1 'polypeptide(L)'
;MTARDSHSRPFRRVPLAGLLPVLALALSCLWASPAAADFRLCNNTSSRVGIALGYKDAEGWTTEGWWNVSSRACETLLRGTLVARYYYIYALDYDRGGEWSGQAFMCSRDKEFTIKGTENCLARGFDRTGFFEVDTGEQRAWTVQLTETNEQPPKLPGIPGPTGPPPGAPGAGFPGLPNTPGGAPPGGSTTLPPSVPPGGKQ
;
A
#
# COMPACT_ATOMS: atom_id res chain seq x y z
N MET A 1 -26.97 23.67 -86.70
CA MET A 1 -26.17 24.53 -85.81
C MET A 1 -26.73 24.38 -84.40
N THR A 2 -26.12 23.52 -83.58
CA THR A 2 -26.51 23.25 -82.19
C THR A 2 -25.47 23.90 -81.28
N ALA A 3 -25.85 25.00 -80.61
CA ALA A 3 -24.99 25.68 -79.65
C ALA A 3 -24.96 24.89 -78.33
N ARG A 4 -23.75 24.58 -77.83
CA ARG A 4 -23.52 23.96 -76.53
C ARG A 4 -23.52 25.05 -75.47
N ASP A 5 -24.48 25.01 -74.54
CA ASP A 5 -24.51 25.85 -73.35
C ASP A 5 -23.46 25.40 -72.33
N SER A 6 -22.49 26.27 -72.08
CA SER A 6 -21.41 26.08 -71.11
C SER A 6 -21.84 26.62 -69.74
N HIS A 7 -22.25 25.72 -68.84
CA HIS A 7 -22.53 26.07 -67.45
C HIS A 7 -21.25 26.26 -66.64
N SER A 8 -20.86 27.53 -66.45
CA SER A 8 -19.80 27.95 -65.53
C SER A 8 -20.25 27.79 -64.08
N ARG A 9 -19.69 26.81 -63.35
CA ARG A 9 -19.94 26.67 -61.90
C ARG A 9 -19.17 27.75 -61.13
N PRO A 10 -19.82 28.51 -60.22
CA PRO A 10 -19.11 29.52 -59.45
C PRO A 10 -18.20 28.85 -58.42
N PHE A 11 -16.92 29.20 -58.46
CA PHE A 11 -15.92 28.79 -57.47
C PHE A 11 -16.25 29.44 -56.12
N ARG A 12 -16.83 28.66 -55.21
CA ARG A 12 -17.16 29.11 -53.85
C ARG A 12 -15.86 29.25 -53.05
N ARG A 13 -15.42 30.49 -52.81
CA ARG A 13 -14.24 30.79 -51.98
C ARG A 13 -14.53 30.37 -50.53
N VAL A 14 -13.82 29.36 -50.02
CA VAL A 14 -13.85 28.98 -48.61
C VAL A 14 -13.08 30.04 -47.82
N PRO A 15 -13.66 30.67 -46.77
CA PRO A 15 -12.97 31.70 -46.00
C PRO A 15 -11.84 31.08 -45.18
N LEU A 16 -10.61 31.60 -45.36
CA LEU A 16 -9.39 31.16 -44.68
C LEU A 16 -9.45 31.29 -43.14
N ALA A 17 -10.41 32.06 -42.62
CA ALA A 17 -10.59 32.35 -41.19
C ALA A 17 -11.07 31.15 -40.34
N GLY A 18 -11.56 30.06 -40.96
CA GLY A 18 -12.02 28.86 -40.25
C GLY A 18 -10.92 27.84 -39.89
N LEU A 19 -9.70 27.99 -40.43
CA LEU A 19 -8.60 27.02 -40.27
C LEU A 19 -7.75 27.25 -39.02
N LEU A 20 -7.71 28.48 -38.49
CA LEU A 20 -6.94 28.84 -37.30
C LEU A 20 -7.35 28.11 -36.00
N PRO A 21 -8.66 27.98 -35.66
CA PRO A 21 -9.04 27.27 -34.43
C PRO A 21 -8.82 25.76 -34.52
N VAL A 22 -8.92 25.18 -35.73
CA VAL A 22 -8.67 23.75 -35.97
C VAL A 22 -7.19 23.41 -35.83
N LEU A 23 -6.30 24.29 -36.33
CA LEU A 23 -4.85 24.14 -36.17
C LEU A 23 -4.42 24.29 -34.70
N ALA A 24 -5.03 25.22 -33.95
CA ALA A 24 -4.74 25.39 -32.53
C ALA A 24 -5.18 24.17 -31.69
N LEU A 25 -6.34 23.58 -31.99
CA LEU A 25 -6.80 22.36 -31.32
C LEU A 25 -5.90 21.16 -31.67
N ALA A 26 -5.48 21.03 -32.93
CA ALA A 26 -4.56 19.98 -33.36
C ALA A 26 -3.17 20.10 -32.69
N LEU A 27 -2.66 21.32 -32.49
CA LEU A 27 -1.42 21.56 -31.74
C LEU A 27 -1.55 21.19 -30.25
N SER A 28 -2.73 21.38 -29.64
CA SER A 28 -2.94 21.05 -28.23
C SER A 28 -2.93 19.54 -27.93
N CYS A 29 -3.32 18.70 -28.89
CA CYS A 29 -3.28 17.24 -28.74
C CYS A 29 -1.86 16.65 -28.80
N LEU A 30 -0.87 17.40 -29.32
CA LEU A 30 0.53 16.98 -29.38
C LEU A 30 1.27 17.12 -28.03
N TRP A 31 0.64 17.72 -27.03
CA TRP A 31 1.18 17.87 -25.67
C TRP A 31 0.60 16.89 -24.64
N ALA A 32 -0.08 15.82 -25.09
CA ALA A 32 -0.47 14.75 -24.20
C ALA A 32 0.78 13.97 -23.75
N SER A 33 1.34 14.33 -22.59
CA SER A 33 2.34 13.50 -21.92
C SER A 33 1.73 12.12 -21.64
N PRO A 34 2.45 11.02 -21.94
CA PRO A 34 1.97 9.70 -21.58
C PRO A 34 1.72 9.68 -20.06
N ALA A 35 0.49 9.35 -19.67
CA ALA A 35 0.17 9.13 -18.28
C ALA A 35 0.94 7.90 -17.82
N ALA A 36 2.08 8.11 -17.16
CA ALA A 36 2.91 7.05 -16.62
C ALA A 36 2.12 6.37 -15.50
N ALA A 37 1.70 5.14 -15.78
CA ALA A 37 1.07 4.28 -14.80
C ALA A 37 2.19 3.44 -14.20
N ASP A 38 2.65 3.80 -13.00
CA ASP A 38 3.84 3.18 -12.38
C ASP A 38 3.55 2.85 -10.90
N PHE A 39 4.29 1.88 -10.35
CA PHE A 39 4.39 1.66 -8.91
C PHE A 39 5.59 2.42 -8.36
N ARG A 40 5.32 3.41 -7.52
CA ARG A 40 6.35 4.28 -6.93
C ARG A 40 6.40 4.14 -5.42
N LEU A 41 7.57 4.39 -4.86
CA LEU A 41 7.76 4.48 -3.42
C LEU A 41 8.50 5.77 -3.10
N CYS A 42 7.91 6.54 -2.19
CA CYS A 42 8.48 7.77 -1.64
C CYS A 42 8.99 7.51 -0.24
N ASN A 43 10.30 7.67 -0.04
CA ASN A 43 10.95 7.59 1.25
C ASN A 43 10.84 8.95 1.96
N ASN A 44 9.90 9.08 2.90
CA ASN A 44 9.74 10.30 3.71
C ASN A 44 10.55 10.27 5.01
N THR A 45 11.35 9.24 5.22
CA THR A 45 12.26 9.16 6.38
C THR A 45 13.47 10.05 6.16
N SER A 46 14.25 10.28 7.22
CA SER A 46 15.55 10.96 7.12
C SER A 46 16.67 10.05 6.64
N SER A 47 16.47 8.73 6.61
CA SER A 47 17.48 7.73 6.30
C SER A 47 17.43 7.27 4.84
N ARG A 48 18.49 6.65 4.37
CA ARG A 48 18.49 5.84 3.15
C ARG A 48 17.82 4.50 3.40
N VAL A 49 16.96 4.10 2.47
CA VAL A 49 16.19 2.86 2.60
C VAL A 49 16.45 1.93 1.42
N GLY A 50 16.70 0.66 1.73
CA GLY A 50 16.72 -0.44 0.76
C GLY A 50 15.34 -1.05 0.61
N ILE A 51 14.87 -1.23 -0.62
CA ILE A 51 13.53 -1.79 -0.90
C ILE A 51 13.65 -3.09 -1.68
N ALA A 52 12.80 -4.05 -1.35
CA ALA A 52 12.46 -5.21 -2.16
C ALA A 52 10.94 -5.22 -2.43
N LEU A 53 10.55 -5.69 -3.62
CA LEU A 53 9.18 -5.72 -4.13
C LEU A 53 8.82 -7.14 -4.52
N GLY A 54 7.69 -7.63 -4.03
CA GLY A 54 7.04 -8.85 -4.47
C GLY A 54 5.73 -8.54 -5.19
N TYR A 55 5.49 -9.21 -6.31
CA TYR A 55 4.25 -9.07 -7.05
C TYR A 55 3.89 -10.39 -7.73
N LYS A 56 2.62 -10.49 -8.14
CA LYS A 56 2.12 -11.63 -8.89
C LYS A 56 1.74 -11.18 -10.30
N ASP A 57 2.37 -11.79 -11.30
CA ASP A 57 2.10 -11.58 -12.71
C ASP A 57 1.42 -12.83 -13.33
N ALA A 58 1.35 -12.89 -14.66
CA ALA A 58 0.76 -14.01 -15.39
C ALA A 58 1.57 -15.31 -15.28
N GLU A 59 2.88 -15.23 -15.03
CA GLU A 59 3.79 -16.37 -14.90
C GLU A 59 3.84 -16.88 -13.45
N GLY A 60 3.50 -16.03 -12.48
CA GLY A 60 3.37 -16.41 -11.09
C GLY A 60 3.90 -15.34 -10.15
N TRP A 61 4.44 -15.78 -9.01
CA TRP A 61 5.05 -14.87 -8.04
C TRP A 61 6.47 -14.50 -8.46
N THR A 62 6.79 -13.22 -8.35
CA THR A 62 8.11 -12.67 -8.59
C THR A 62 8.49 -11.78 -7.42
N THR A 63 9.72 -11.89 -6.92
CA THR A 63 10.33 -10.93 -6.00
C THR A 63 11.58 -10.32 -6.59
N GLU A 64 11.75 -9.03 -6.39
CA GLU A 64 12.85 -8.22 -6.90
C GLU A 64 13.40 -7.32 -5.79
N GLY A 65 14.66 -6.95 -5.91
CA GLY A 65 15.37 -6.05 -5.01
C GLY A 65 16.83 -5.94 -5.45
N TRP A 66 17.66 -5.04 -4.95
CA TRP A 66 17.38 -3.99 -3.98
C TRP A 66 17.35 -2.64 -4.69
N TRP A 67 16.27 -1.88 -4.51
CA TRP A 67 16.30 -0.46 -4.83
C TRP A 67 16.87 0.32 -3.66
N ASN A 68 17.75 1.28 -3.97
CA ASN A 68 18.34 2.15 -2.97
C ASN A 68 17.72 3.54 -3.07
N VAL A 69 16.84 3.86 -2.12
CA VAL A 69 16.07 5.10 -2.11
C VAL A 69 16.66 6.05 -1.08
N SER A 70 17.12 7.20 -1.56
CA SER A 70 17.68 8.24 -0.69
C SER A 70 16.61 8.87 0.21
N SER A 71 17.05 9.51 1.28
CA SER A 71 16.21 10.33 2.16
C SER A 71 15.40 11.35 1.37
N ARG A 72 14.11 11.48 1.68
CA ARG A 72 13.17 12.42 1.03
C ARG A 72 13.08 12.28 -0.50
N ALA A 73 13.37 11.10 -1.05
CA ALA A 73 13.32 10.82 -2.49
C ALA A 73 12.22 9.80 -2.84
N CYS A 74 11.77 9.82 -4.10
CA CYS A 74 10.82 8.84 -4.62
C CYS A 74 11.42 8.08 -5.80
N GLU A 75 11.30 6.76 -5.76
CA GLU A 75 11.80 5.86 -6.81
C GLU A 75 10.65 5.10 -7.47
N THR A 76 10.85 4.66 -8.71
CA THR A 76 9.87 3.81 -9.42
C THR A 76 10.35 2.36 -9.32
N LEU A 77 9.59 1.53 -8.61
CA LEU A 77 9.96 0.13 -8.38
C LEU A 77 9.49 -0.76 -9.53
N LEU A 78 8.28 -0.50 -10.04
CA LEU A 78 7.73 -1.21 -11.19
C LEU A 78 7.19 -0.20 -12.19
N ARG A 79 7.64 -0.32 -13.45
CA ARG A 79 7.19 0.54 -14.55
C ARG A 79 6.01 -0.08 -15.27
N GLY A 80 5.09 0.76 -15.72
CA GLY A 80 3.95 0.34 -16.51
C GLY A 80 2.73 -0.07 -15.68
N THR A 81 1.63 -0.29 -16.40
CA THR A 81 0.30 -0.43 -15.79
C THR A 81 0.26 -1.59 -14.81
N LEU A 82 -0.16 -1.29 -13.58
CA LEU A 82 -0.35 -2.29 -12.54
C LEU A 82 -1.49 -3.24 -12.91
N VAL A 83 -1.16 -4.54 -12.96
CA VAL A 83 -2.09 -5.62 -13.31
C VAL A 83 -2.63 -6.35 -12.07
N ALA A 84 -1.90 -6.30 -10.96
CA ALA A 84 -2.32 -6.86 -9.68
C ALA A 84 -2.92 -5.77 -8.78
N ARG A 85 -3.80 -6.18 -7.86
CA ARG A 85 -4.31 -5.33 -6.78
C ARG A 85 -3.35 -5.22 -5.60
N TYR A 86 -2.69 -6.33 -5.26
CA TYR A 86 -1.82 -6.44 -4.10
C TYR A 86 -0.37 -6.48 -4.53
N TYR A 87 0.44 -5.63 -3.93
CA TYR A 87 1.90 -5.62 -4.06
C TYR A 87 2.50 -5.79 -2.67
N TYR A 88 3.67 -6.39 -2.59
CA TYR A 88 4.31 -6.74 -1.34
C TYR A 88 5.64 -6.04 -1.26
N ILE A 89 5.95 -5.38 -0.16
CA ILE A 89 7.19 -4.63 -0.03
C ILE A 89 7.93 -5.07 1.22
N TYR A 90 9.24 -5.11 1.14
CA TYR A 90 10.11 -5.19 2.30
C TYR A 90 11.09 -4.03 2.23
N ALA A 91 11.33 -3.37 3.35
CA ALA A 91 12.23 -2.23 3.39
C ALA A 91 13.19 -2.31 4.58
N LEU A 92 14.41 -1.80 4.40
CA LEU A 92 15.47 -1.75 5.41
C LEU A 92 15.98 -0.32 5.56
N ASP A 93 16.02 0.21 6.78
CA ASP A 93 16.70 1.48 7.09
C ASP A 93 18.20 1.22 7.22
N TYR A 94 19.00 1.72 6.27
CA TYR A 94 20.44 1.49 6.26
C TYR A 94 21.22 2.34 7.25
N ASP A 95 20.66 3.44 7.74
CA ASP A 95 21.39 4.40 8.58
C ASP A 95 21.11 4.16 10.07
N ARG A 96 19.83 4.01 10.43
CA ARG A 96 19.42 3.78 11.84
C ARG A 96 19.22 2.31 12.18
N GLY A 97 19.14 1.45 11.16
CA GLY A 97 18.64 0.10 11.34
C GLY A 97 17.13 0.07 11.55
N GLY A 98 16.55 -1.12 11.39
CA GLY A 98 15.11 -1.33 11.39
C GLY A 98 14.60 -1.75 10.02
N GLU A 99 13.40 -2.30 10.02
CA GLU A 99 12.77 -2.84 8.84
C GLU A 99 11.27 -2.53 8.80
N TRP A 100 10.73 -2.47 7.58
CA TRP A 100 9.30 -2.56 7.35
C TRP A 100 9.04 -3.95 6.79
N SER A 101 8.56 -4.82 7.66
CA SER A 101 8.23 -6.21 7.35
C SER A 101 6.74 -6.48 7.58
N GLY A 102 6.27 -7.59 7.02
CA GLY A 102 4.90 -8.06 7.18
C GLY A 102 4.81 -9.58 7.25
N GLN A 103 3.60 -10.11 7.07
CA GLN A 103 3.32 -11.53 7.25
C GLN A 103 3.39 -12.34 5.94
N ALA A 104 3.58 -11.68 4.79
CA ALA A 104 3.67 -12.34 3.50
C ALA A 104 5.11 -12.82 3.26
N PHE A 105 5.38 -14.09 3.54
CA PHE A 105 6.73 -14.64 3.38
C PHE A 105 7.07 -14.92 1.91
N MET A 106 8.17 -14.35 1.44
CA MET A 106 8.68 -14.53 0.08
C MET A 106 10.21 -14.68 0.09
N CYS A 107 10.80 -15.05 -1.05
CA CYS A 107 12.24 -15.25 -1.16
C CYS A 107 12.98 -13.93 -1.40
N SER A 108 14.11 -13.75 -0.73
CA SER A 108 14.99 -12.58 -0.89
C SER A 108 16.47 -12.99 -0.85
N ARG A 109 17.38 -12.02 -1.07
CA ARG A 109 18.85 -12.20 -0.97
C ARG A 109 19.52 -10.92 -0.54
N ASP A 110 20.78 -11.01 -0.08
CA ASP A 110 21.57 -9.85 0.34
C ASP A 110 21.97 -8.87 -0.77
N LYS A 111 22.07 -9.35 -2.02
CA LYS A 111 22.46 -8.55 -3.20
C LYS A 111 21.27 -8.40 -4.14
N GLU A 112 21.38 -7.51 -5.14
CA GLU A 112 20.37 -7.36 -6.19
C GLU A 112 19.95 -8.73 -6.78
N PHE A 113 18.64 -8.92 -6.92
CA PHE A 113 18.00 -10.18 -7.22
C PHE A 113 16.68 -10.01 -7.96
N THR A 114 16.35 -11.03 -8.73
CA THR A 114 15.02 -11.32 -9.26
C THR A 114 14.78 -12.81 -9.07
N ILE A 115 13.74 -13.18 -8.32
CA ILE A 115 13.43 -14.57 -7.97
C ILE A 115 12.00 -14.86 -8.36
N LYS A 116 11.80 -15.91 -9.16
CA LYS A 116 10.49 -16.47 -9.46
C LYS A 116 10.11 -17.53 -8.41
N GLY A 117 8.87 -17.53 -7.96
CA GLY A 117 8.34 -18.42 -6.92
C GLY A 117 8.67 -17.99 -5.49
N THR A 118 7.81 -18.37 -4.54
CA THR A 118 7.93 -18.03 -3.10
C THR A 118 8.17 -19.25 -2.22
N GLU A 119 8.22 -20.44 -2.84
CA GLU A 119 8.39 -21.73 -2.20
C GLU A 119 9.86 -22.11 -2.02
N ASN A 120 10.14 -22.86 -0.95
CA ASN A 120 11.43 -23.50 -0.67
C ASN A 120 12.63 -22.53 -0.70
N CYS A 121 12.46 -21.26 -0.30
CA CYS A 121 13.51 -20.23 -0.37
C CYS A 121 14.86 -20.72 0.20
N LEU A 122 14.85 -21.23 1.42
CA LEU A 122 16.06 -21.71 2.11
C LEU A 122 16.73 -22.88 1.37
N ALA A 123 15.96 -23.84 0.87
CA ALA A 123 16.49 -24.98 0.11
C ALA A 123 17.06 -24.55 -1.26
N ARG A 124 16.60 -23.42 -1.80
CA ARG A 124 17.09 -22.80 -3.03
C ARG A 124 18.27 -21.84 -2.78
N GLY A 125 18.70 -21.66 -1.53
CA GLY A 125 19.79 -20.75 -1.14
C GLY A 125 19.38 -19.27 -1.07
N PHE A 126 18.10 -19.01 -0.81
CA PHE A 126 17.52 -17.69 -0.60
C PHE A 126 17.04 -17.53 0.84
N ASP A 127 16.90 -16.29 1.28
CA ASP A 127 16.32 -15.97 2.58
C ASP A 127 14.80 -15.97 2.51
N ARG A 128 14.16 -16.25 3.65
CA ARG A 128 12.71 -16.19 3.79
C ARG A 128 12.35 -14.92 4.56
N THR A 129 11.90 -13.91 3.85
CA THR A 129 11.62 -12.57 4.40
C THR A 129 10.13 -12.27 4.39
N GLY A 130 9.64 -11.59 5.43
CA GLY A 130 8.24 -11.17 5.55
C GLY A 130 8.02 -9.80 4.91
N PHE A 131 7.24 -9.76 3.82
CA PHE A 131 6.87 -8.53 3.13
C PHE A 131 5.53 -8.01 3.69
N PHE A 132 5.39 -6.68 3.73
CA PHE A 132 4.13 -6.01 4.04
C PHE A 132 3.28 -5.86 2.78
N GLU A 133 1.98 -6.11 2.92
CA GLU A 133 1.03 -6.03 1.81
C GLU A 133 0.54 -4.59 1.60
N VAL A 134 0.49 -4.18 0.34
CA VAL A 134 -0.01 -2.91 -0.15
C VAL A 134 -1.22 -3.19 -1.04
N ASP A 135 -2.40 -2.77 -0.59
CA ASP A 135 -3.61 -2.79 -1.41
C ASP A 135 -3.69 -1.51 -2.26
N THR A 136 -3.57 -1.66 -3.57
CA THR A 136 -3.66 -0.55 -4.53
C THR A 136 -5.10 -0.26 -4.96
N GLY A 137 -6.08 -1.06 -4.53
CA GLY A 137 -7.48 -0.90 -4.91
C GLY A 137 -7.74 -1.03 -6.42
N GLU A 138 -6.96 -1.86 -7.12
CA GLU A 138 -7.01 -2.05 -8.57
C GLU A 138 -6.64 -0.80 -9.38
N GLN A 139 -5.95 0.15 -8.76
CA GLN A 139 -5.44 1.31 -9.45
C GLN A 139 -4.28 0.92 -10.38
N ARG A 140 -4.27 1.54 -11.57
CA ARG A 140 -3.24 1.32 -12.59
C ARG A 140 -1.88 1.91 -12.24
N ALA A 141 -1.84 2.83 -11.28
CA ALA A 141 -0.65 3.49 -10.76
C ALA A 141 -0.82 3.67 -9.26
N TRP A 142 0.26 3.52 -8.49
CA TRP A 142 0.20 3.64 -7.04
C TRP A 142 1.50 4.21 -6.49
N THR A 143 1.40 4.99 -5.41
CA THR A 143 2.58 5.50 -4.70
C THR A 143 2.51 5.16 -3.21
N VAL A 144 3.48 4.39 -2.73
CA VAL A 144 3.65 4.09 -1.30
C VAL A 144 4.43 5.23 -0.64
N GLN A 145 3.95 5.69 0.50
CA GLN A 145 4.63 6.66 1.34
C GLN A 145 5.26 5.93 2.52
N LEU A 146 6.58 5.86 2.57
CA LEU A 146 7.30 5.22 3.65
C LEU A 146 7.63 6.25 4.73
N THR A 147 7.14 6.02 5.94
CA THR A 147 7.40 6.82 7.14
C THR A 147 8.16 5.98 8.16
N GLU A 148 8.72 6.63 9.18
CA GLU A 148 9.59 5.98 10.16
C GLU A 148 8.88 4.80 10.86
N THR A 149 9.64 3.73 11.17
CA THR A 149 9.13 2.43 11.66
C THR A 149 8.39 2.49 13.01
N ASN A 150 8.22 3.67 13.62
CA ASN A 150 7.54 3.81 14.92
C ASN A 150 5.99 3.74 14.85
N GLU A 151 5.41 3.58 13.65
CA GLU A 151 3.95 3.73 13.44
C GLU A 151 3.24 2.59 12.71
N GLN A 152 3.86 1.42 12.51
CA GLN A 152 3.15 0.24 12.02
C GLN A 152 2.88 -0.75 13.16
N PRO A 153 1.82 -0.55 13.97
CA PRO A 153 1.32 -1.65 14.78
C PRO A 153 0.87 -2.76 13.82
N PRO A 154 1.22 -4.04 14.10
CA PRO A 154 0.67 -5.15 13.34
C PRO A 154 -0.85 -5.03 13.39
N LYS A 155 -1.47 -4.78 12.23
CA LYS A 155 -2.93 -4.73 12.12
C LYS A 155 -3.46 -6.13 12.37
N LEU A 156 -3.72 -6.44 13.63
CA LEU A 156 -4.41 -7.65 14.04
C LEU A 156 -5.78 -7.67 13.32
N PRO A 157 -6.10 -8.73 12.57
CA PRO A 157 -7.42 -8.87 11.97
C PRO A 157 -8.47 -9.11 13.06
N GLY A 158 -9.46 -8.21 13.14
CA GLY A 158 -10.81 -8.54 13.60
C GLY A 158 -11.01 -8.78 15.09
N ILE A 159 -11.25 -7.70 15.83
CA ILE A 159 -12.26 -7.73 16.92
C ILE A 159 -13.20 -6.56 16.65
N PRO A 160 -14.48 -6.80 16.30
CA PRO A 160 -15.49 -5.74 16.32
C PRO A 160 -15.58 -5.22 17.76
N GLY A 161 -15.13 -4.00 17.99
CA GLY A 161 -15.34 -3.34 19.28
C GLY A 161 -16.83 -3.22 19.57
N PRO A 162 -17.27 -3.33 20.83
CA PRO A 162 -18.66 -3.06 21.17
C PRO A 162 -18.93 -1.59 20.86
N THR A 163 -19.88 -1.33 19.96
CA THR A 163 -20.42 0.00 19.70
C THR A 163 -21.12 0.50 20.98
N GLY A 164 -20.37 1.20 21.82
CA GLY A 164 -20.93 1.99 22.91
C GLY A 164 -21.67 3.20 22.32
N PRO A 165 -22.87 3.55 22.80
CA PRO A 165 -23.58 4.74 22.35
C PRO A 165 -22.83 6.03 22.76
N PRO A 166 -22.92 7.11 21.97
CA PRO A 166 -22.29 8.39 22.29
C PRO A 166 -22.89 9.04 23.56
N PRO A 167 -22.08 9.72 24.39
CA PRO A 167 -22.58 10.45 25.53
C PRO A 167 -23.24 11.76 25.06
N GLY A 168 -24.56 11.86 25.16
CA GLY A 168 -25.25 13.11 24.83
C GLY A 168 -26.75 13.07 24.50
N ALA A 169 -27.49 12.01 24.81
CA ALA A 169 -28.95 11.98 24.61
C ALA A 169 -29.70 12.31 25.92
N PRO A 170 -30.57 13.33 25.97
CA PRO A 170 -31.44 13.58 27.12
C PRO A 170 -32.66 12.65 27.11
N GLY A 171 -32.88 11.96 28.22
CA GLY A 171 -34.21 11.57 28.71
C GLY A 171 -34.98 10.50 27.92
N ALA A 172 -34.85 9.25 28.36
CA ALA A 172 -35.95 8.29 28.29
C ALA A 172 -35.94 7.46 29.58
N GLY A 173 -36.95 7.68 30.41
CA GLY A 173 -37.08 7.08 31.73
C GLY A 173 -37.39 5.60 31.68
N PHE A 174 -36.79 4.85 32.59
CA PHE A 174 -37.23 3.51 32.97
C PHE A 174 -37.85 3.58 34.37
N PRO A 175 -39.14 3.25 34.54
CA PRO A 175 -39.76 3.17 35.85
C PRO A 175 -39.37 1.88 36.57
N GLY A 176 -38.82 2.03 37.78
CA GLY A 176 -39.07 1.13 38.91
C GLY A 176 -38.32 -0.19 38.94
N LEU A 177 -37.28 -0.25 39.77
CA LEU A 177 -37.05 -1.37 40.71
C LEU A 177 -36.42 -0.80 42.00
N PRO A 178 -36.99 -1.10 43.19
CA PRO A 178 -36.55 -0.53 44.45
C PRO A 178 -35.25 -1.15 44.98
N ASN A 179 -34.31 -0.30 45.38
CA ASN A 179 -33.08 -0.64 46.10
C ASN A 179 -33.40 -1.22 47.49
N THR A 180 -32.84 -2.40 47.79
CA THR A 180 -32.70 -2.93 49.15
C THR A 180 -31.26 -2.71 49.64
N PRO A 181 -31.04 -2.06 50.79
CA PRO A 181 -29.74 -2.01 51.44
C PRO A 181 -29.65 -3.07 52.54
N GLY A 182 -28.56 -3.84 52.57
CA GLY A 182 -28.25 -4.64 53.75
C GLY A 182 -27.21 -5.73 53.53
N GLY A 183 -26.12 -5.66 54.29
CA GLY A 183 -25.37 -6.85 54.70
C GLY A 183 -23.88 -6.87 54.35
N ALA A 184 -23.04 -6.30 55.22
CA ALA A 184 -21.74 -6.92 55.52
C ALA A 184 -22.00 -8.28 56.23
N PRO A 185 -21.08 -9.27 56.24
CA PRO A 185 -20.00 -9.28 57.25
C PRO A 185 -18.72 -10.04 56.75
N PRO A 186 -17.85 -10.68 57.57
CA PRO A 186 -16.41 -10.39 57.59
C PRO A 186 -15.49 -11.59 57.27
N GLY A 187 -14.18 -11.33 57.21
CA GLY A 187 -13.09 -12.19 57.73
C GLY A 187 -12.94 -13.63 57.24
N GLY A 188 -11.80 -13.94 56.62
CA GLY A 188 -11.39 -15.32 56.34
C GLY A 188 -9.92 -15.43 55.95
N SER A 189 -9.05 -15.52 56.95
CA SER A 189 -7.64 -15.89 56.82
C SER A 189 -7.51 -17.37 56.43
N THR A 190 -6.74 -17.70 55.39
CA THR A 190 -6.18 -19.04 55.22
C THR A 190 -4.83 -18.97 54.49
N THR A 191 -3.81 -19.21 55.31
CA THR A 191 -2.44 -19.68 55.02
C THR A 191 -2.34 -20.80 53.98
N LEU A 192 -1.24 -20.86 53.21
CA LEU A 192 -0.49 -22.10 52.89
C LEU A 192 0.92 -21.75 52.29
N PRO A 193 1.88 -22.69 52.24
CA PRO A 193 3.28 -22.56 52.74
C PRO A 193 4.39 -22.41 51.66
N PRO A 194 5.68 -22.25 52.06
CA PRO A 194 6.82 -22.12 51.15
C PRO A 194 7.57 -23.45 50.92
N SER A 195 8.10 -23.64 49.70
CA SER A 195 9.05 -24.70 49.29
C SER A 195 9.53 -24.33 47.85
N VAL A 196 10.79 -24.39 47.36
CA VAL A 196 12.05 -25.13 47.62
C VAL A 196 13.22 -24.32 46.97
N PRO A 197 14.50 -24.42 47.43
CA PRO A 197 15.67 -23.74 46.83
C PRO A 197 16.29 -24.45 45.58
N PRO A 198 17.18 -23.78 44.80
CA PRO A 198 17.76 -24.33 43.58
C PRO A 198 18.97 -25.25 43.83
N GLY A 199 18.98 -26.40 43.17
CA GLY A 199 20.12 -27.34 43.11
C GLY A 199 21.06 -27.02 41.95
N GLY A 200 22.35 -27.16 42.20
CA GLY A 200 23.43 -26.99 41.22
C GLY A 200 23.67 -28.20 40.32
N LYS A 201 24.38 -27.93 39.21
CA LYS A 201 25.18 -28.85 38.39
C LYS A 201 26.47 -28.09 38.10
N GLN A 202 27.65 -28.55 38.53
CA GLN A 202 28.49 -29.57 37.87
C GLN A 202 28.62 -29.36 36.37
#